data_AF-A0A1A5YQX9-F1
#
_entry.id   AF-A0A1A5YQX9-F1
#
_cell.length_a   1.000
_cell.length_b   1.000
_cell.length_c   1.000
_cell.angle_alpha   90.00
_cell.angle_beta   90.00
_cell.angle_gamma   90.00
#
_symmetry.space_group_name_H-M   'P 1'
#
loop_
_entity.id
_entity.type
_entity.pdbx_description
1 polymer ?
#
loop_
_entity_poly.entity_id
_entity_poly.type
_entity_poly.pdbx_seq_one_letter_code
_entity_poly.pdbx_strand_id
1 'polypeptide(L)'
;MVLFMGLLAACSPTQSDAITSMASSEEGAYSIYVFWDGEQTDLQPLLDEALTVINSDKVMNSLKISNITIVSLNDKAQPYPYKKLFDIKESPTLILLDTEKVLLQTGNLEDLYDFVDNAAK
;
A
#
# COMPACT_ATOMS: atom_id res chain seq x y z
N MET A 1 -3.61 -26.59 42.55
CA MET A 1 -4.26 -26.25 41.27
C MET A 1 -3.89 -24.80 40.96
N VAL A 2 -2.82 -24.58 40.21
CA VAL A 2 -2.34 -23.24 39.89
C VAL A 2 -3.09 -22.77 38.64
N LEU A 3 -3.98 -21.80 38.84
CA LEU A 3 -4.76 -21.13 37.81
C LEU A 3 -3.80 -20.20 37.05
N PHE A 4 -3.29 -20.66 35.90
CA PHE A 4 -2.55 -19.80 34.97
C PHE A 4 -3.56 -18.86 34.29
N MET A 5 -3.64 -17.64 34.82
CA MET A 5 -4.41 -16.54 34.25
C MET A 5 -3.65 -16.05 33.02
N GLY A 6 -4.02 -16.59 31.85
CA GLY A 6 -3.48 -16.18 30.56
C GLY A 6 -3.78 -14.71 30.31
N LEU A 7 -2.75 -13.88 30.36
CA LEU A 7 -2.77 -12.51 29.87
C LEU A 7 -3.08 -12.59 28.37
N LEU A 8 -4.32 -12.26 27.99
CA LEU A 8 -4.64 -11.90 26.62
C LEU A 8 -3.94 -10.57 26.33
N ALA A 9 -2.65 -10.64 25.99
CA ALA A 9 -1.97 -9.52 25.38
C ALA A 9 -2.67 -9.28 24.03
N ALA A 10 -3.58 -8.32 24.00
CA ALA A 10 -4.09 -7.76 22.77
C ALA A 10 -2.89 -7.11 22.05
N CYS A 11 -2.17 -7.90 21.25
CA CYS A 11 -1.14 -7.37 20.38
C CYS A 11 -1.83 -6.40 19.43
N SER A 12 -1.51 -5.11 19.58
CA SER A 12 -1.95 -4.12 18.62
C SER A 12 -1.20 -4.36 17.32
N PRO A 13 -1.88 -4.37 16.16
CA PRO A 13 -1.21 -4.55 14.88
C PRO A 13 -0.16 -3.46 14.67
N THR A 14 1.02 -3.84 14.20
CA THR A 14 2.13 -2.93 13.90
C THR A 14 2.21 -2.61 12.41
N GLN A 15 2.99 -1.57 12.06
CA GLN A 15 3.27 -1.26 10.65
C GLN A 15 4.03 -2.41 9.96
N SER A 16 4.93 -3.09 10.69
CA SER A 16 5.67 -4.24 10.16
C SER A 16 4.75 -5.41 9.81
N ASP A 17 3.72 -5.66 10.62
CA ASP A 17 2.73 -6.70 10.33
C ASP A 17 1.94 -6.37 9.07
N ALA A 18 1.53 -5.10 8.92
CA ALA A 18 0.84 -4.63 7.72
C ALA A 18 1.72 -4.76 6.47
N ILE A 19 2.97 -4.30 6.53
CA ILE A 19 3.93 -4.43 5.42
C ILE A 19 4.11 -5.89 5.04
N THR A 20 4.32 -6.78 6.01
CA THR A 20 4.49 -8.23 5.74
C THR A 20 3.27 -8.82 5.04
N SER A 21 2.06 -8.36 5.36
CA SER A 21 0.83 -8.81 4.70
C SER A 21 0.60 -8.22 3.30
N MET A 22 1.21 -7.07 3.00
CA MET A 22 1.04 -6.29 1.77
C MET A 22 2.15 -6.53 0.75
N ALA A 23 3.35 -6.83 1.23
CA ALA A 23 4.56 -7.04 0.43
C ALA A 23 4.39 -8.18 -0.57
N SER A 24 5.17 -8.13 -1.66
CA SER A 24 5.17 -9.24 -2.60
C SER A 24 5.80 -10.48 -1.96
N SER A 25 5.26 -11.66 -2.24
CA SER A 25 5.90 -12.93 -1.86
C SER A 25 7.01 -13.33 -2.84
N GLU A 26 7.12 -12.65 -3.97
CA GLU A 26 8.07 -12.96 -5.04
C GLU A 26 9.22 -11.94 -5.09
N GLU A 27 10.45 -12.44 -5.02
CA GLU A 27 11.65 -11.60 -5.11
C GLU A 27 11.70 -10.83 -6.43
N GLY A 28 12.00 -9.53 -6.35
CA GLY A 28 12.02 -8.63 -7.50
C GLY A 28 10.63 -8.24 -8.03
N ALA A 29 9.55 -8.66 -7.37
CA ALA A 29 8.20 -8.19 -7.66
C ALA A 29 7.73 -7.14 -6.64
N TYR A 30 6.77 -6.32 -7.08
CA TYR A 30 6.29 -5.17 -6.34
C TYR A 30 4.77 -5.22 -6.15
N SER A 31 4.31 -4.73 -5.01
CA SER A 31 2.90 -4.55 -4.70
C SER A 31 2.56 -3.06 -4.63
N ILE A 32 1.46 -2.67 -5.26
CA ILE A 32 0.94 -1.29 -5.23
C ILE A 32 -0.37 -1.27 -4.46
N TYR A 33 -0.44 -0.36 -3.50
CA TYR A 33 -1.66 -0.06 -2.75
C TYR A 33 -2.04 1.41 -2.95
N VAL A 34 -3.29 1.68 -3.32
CA VAL A 34 -3.81 3.05 -3.41
C VAL A 34 -4.89 3.23 -2.36
N PHE A 35 -4.63 4.13 -1.41
CA PHE A 35 -5.49 4.44 -0.29
C PHE A 35 -6.37 5.64 -0.60
N TRP A 36 -7.66 5.51 -0.32
CA TRP A 36 -8.68 6.49 -0.70
C TRP A 36 -9.71 6.69 0.41
N ASP A 37 -10.10 7.93 0.71
CA ASP A 37 -11.07 8.26 1.76
C ASP A 37 -12.52 8.39 1.25
N GLY A 38 -12.72 8.67 -0.04
CA GLY A 38 -14.04 8.92 -0.62
C GLY A 38 -14.72 10.21 -0.20
N GLU A 39 -13.95 11.10 0.42
CA GLU A 39 -14.39 12.45 0.74
C GLU A 39 -13.90 13.45 -0.32
N GLN A 40 -12.69 13.26 -0.84
CA GLN A 40 -12.02 14.24 -1.71
C GLN A 40 -11.97 13.84 -3.19
N THR A 41 -12.21 12.58 -3.51
CA THR A 41 -12.07 12.05 -4.87
C THR A 41 -13.13 10.99 -5.12
N ASP A 42 -13.70 10.95 -6.33
CA ASP A 42 -14.59 9.85 -6.72
C ASP A 42 -13.76 8.60 -7.05
N LEU A 43 -14.29 7.42 -6.72
CA LEU A 43 -13.57 6.15 -6.87
C LEU A 43 -13.24 5.83 -8.35
N GLN A 44 -14.16 6.06 -9.28
CA GLN A 44 -13.97 5.70 -10.69
C GLN A 44 -12.86 6.53 -11.37
N PRO A 45 -12.85 7.87 -11.28
CA PRO A 45 -11.73 8.66 -11.80
C PRO A 45 -10.38 8.26 -11.20
N LEU A 46 -10.34 7.99 -9.88
CA LEU A 46 -9.12 7.53 -9.21
C LEU A 46 -8.65 6.18 -9.76
N LEU A 47 -9.57 5.23 -9.95
CA LEU A 47 -9.30 3.93 -10.57
C LEU A 47 -8.70 4.09 -11.96
N ASP A 48 -9.33 4.91 -12.80
CA ASP A 48 -8.89 5.16 -14.17
C ASP A 48 -7.49 5.78 -14.20
N GLU A 49 -7.23 6.77 -13.33
CA GLU A 49 -5.92 7.41 -13.19
C GLU A 49 -4.85 6.43 -12.71
N ALA A 50 -5.11 5.70 -11.62
CA ALA A 50 -4.18 4.72 -11.07
C ALA A 50 -3.84 3.62 -12.09
N LEU A 51 -4.84 3.09 -12.78
CA LEU A 51 -4.62 2.08 -13.81
C LEU A 51 -3.88 2.64 -15.02
N THR A 52 -4.13 3.90 -15.41
CA THR A 52 -3.40 4.55 -16.51
C THR A 52 -1.91 4.68 -16.17
N VAL A 53 -1.59 5.13 -14.96
CA VAL A 53 -0.20 5.29 -14.52
C VAL A 53 0.49 3.93 -14.38
N ILE A 54 -0.13 2.99 -13.66
CA ILE A 54 0.46 1.70 -13.35
C ILE A 54 0.65 0.86 -14.62
N ASN A 55 -0.32 0.88 -15.55
CA ASN A 55 -0.24 0.11 -16.80
C ASN A 55 0.54 0.82 -17.91
N SER A 56 1.14 1.99 -17.65
CA SER A 56 1.99 2.64 -18.62
C SER A 56 3.17 1.73 -19.01
N ASP A 57 3.59 1.80 -20.26
CA ASP A 57 4.77 1.05 -20.74
C ASP A 57 6.00 1.34 -19.89
N LYS A 58 6.13 2.57 -19.39
CA LYS A 58 7.23 2.98 -18.52
C LYS A 58 7.26 2.18 -17.22
N VAL A 59 6.13 2.04 -16.55
CA VAL A 59 6.04 1.29 -15.28
C VAL A 59 6.11 -0.21 -15.53
N MET A 60 5.33 -0.73 -16.49
CA MET A 60 5.22 -2.17 -16.74
C MET A 60 6.49 -2.81 -17.30
N ASN A 61 7.33 -2.05 -18.02
CA ASN A 61 8.63 -2.55 -18.50
C ASN A 61 9.74 -2.45 -17.44
N SER A 62 9.54 -1.65 -16.39
CA SER A 62 10.54 -1.43 -15.33
C SER A 62 10.27 -2.22 -14.06
N LEU A 63 9.00 -2.41 -13.69
CA LEU A 63 8.59 -3.08 -12.46
C LEU A 63 7.76 -4.32 -12.77
N LYS A 64 8.11 -5.43 -12.12
CA LYS A 64 7.26 -6.62 -12.09
C LYS A 64 6.16 -6.42 -11.03
N ILE A 65 5.02 -5.89 -11.43
CA ILE A 65 3.89 -5.68 -10.51
C ILE A 65 3.17 -7.01 -10.26
N SER A 66 3.18 -7.51 -9.03
CA SER A 66 2.49 -8.75 -8.62
C SER A 66 1.09 -8.50 -8.07
N ASN A 67 0.83 -7.30 -7.53
CA ASN A 67 -0.46 -6.95 -6.95
C ASN A 67 -0.75 -5.45 -7.09
N ILE A 68 -2.01 -5.13 -7.37
CA ILE A 68 -2.55 -3.76 -7.31
C ILE A 68 -3.82 -3.83 -6.48
N THR A 69 -3.89 -3.08 -5.40
CA THR A 69 -5.05 -3.07 -4.50
C THR A 69 -5.46 -1.64 -4.17
N ILE A 70 -6.76 -1.36 -4.23
CA ILE A 70 -7.31 -0.08 -3.80
C ILE A 70 -8.03 -0.30 -2.48
N VAL A 71 -7.71 0.53 -1.49
CA VAL A 71 -8.17 0.38 -0.12
C VAL A 71 -8.91 1.63 0.30
N SER A 72 -10.17 1.45 0.73
CA SER A 72 -10.90 2.55 1.38
C SER A 72 -10.40 2.74 2.81
N LEU A 73 -9.92 3.94 3.14
CA LEU A 73 -9.47 4.31 4.49
C LEU A 73 -10.61 4.39 5.51
N ASN A 74 -11.85 4.51 5.03
CA ASN A 74 -13.05 4.62 5.85
C ASN A 74 -13.75 3.26 6.06
N ASP A 75 -13.25 2.20 5.42
CA ASP A 75 -13.76 0.85 5.61
C ASP A 75 -13.26 0.24 6.93
N LYS A 76 -14.19 -0.13 7.81
CA LYS A 76 -13.91 -0.73 9.11
C LYS A 76 -13.63 -2.24 9.04
N ALA A 77 -13.89 -2.88 7.90
CA ALA A 77 -13.58 -4.29 7.68
C ALA A 77 -12.09 -4.53 7.35
N GLN A 78 -11.32 -3.46 7.16
CA GLN A 78 -9.90 -3.55 6.84
C GLN A 78 -9.11 -4.23 7.97
N PRO A 79 -8.17 -5.13 7.65
CA PRO A 79 -7.44 -5.90 8.66
C PRO A 79 -6.49 -5.04 9.51
N TYR A 80 -6.11 -3.86 9.01
CA TYR A 80 -5.18 -2.95 9.68
C TYR A 80 -5.70 -1.51 9.67
N PRO A 81 -5.38 -0.70 10.70
CA PRO A 81 -5.66 0.73 10.72
C PRO A 81 -4.65 1.51 9.86
N TYR A 82 -4.68 1.30 8.54
CA TYR A 82 -3.69 1.79 7.57
C TYR A 82 -3.38 3.28 7.71
N LYS A 83 -4.41 4.12 7.87
CA LYS A 83 -4.24 5.58 8.04
C LYS A 83 -3.26 5.92 9.16
N LYS A 84 -3.37 5.23 10.30
CA LYS A 84 -2.51 5.44 11.47
C LYS A 84 -1.15 4.79 11.29
N LEU A 85 -1.09 3.57 10.74
CA LEU A 85 0.15 2.81 10.62
C LEU A 85 1.14 3.44 9.64
N PHE A 86 0.63 4.05 8.56
CA PHE A 86 1.45 4.67 7.51
C PHE A 86 1.45 6.20 7.56
N ASP A 87 0.89 6.82 8.61
CA ASP A 87 0.75 8.29 8.75
C ASP A 87 0.15 8.95 7.49
N ILE A 88 -0.92 8.36 6.96
CA ILE A 88 -1.56 8.83 5.72
C ILE A 88 -2.36 10.11 6.04
N LYS A 89 -1.87 11.23 5.51
CA LYS A 89 -2.45 12.57 5.70
C LYS A 89 -3.30 13.03 4.53
N GLU A 90 -3.05 12.49 3.34
CA GLU A 90 -3.64 12.93 2.09
C GLU A 90 -4.37 11.78 1.39
N SER A 91 -5.36 12.11 0.57
CA SER A 91 -6.09 11.14 -0.25
C SER A 91 -6.19 11.66 -1.69
N PRO A 92 -5.86 10.84 -2.71
CA PRO A 92 -5.34 9.48 -2.59
C PRO A 92 -3.91 9.42 -2.01
N THR A 93 -3.48 8.24 -1.57
CA THR A 93 -2.06 7.95 -1.27
C THR A 93 -1.67 6.62 -1.88
N LEU A 94 -0.65 6.60 -2.73
CA LEU A 94 -0.03 5.40 -3.26
C LEU A 94 1.10 4.94 -2.35
N ILE A 95 1.13 3.65 -2.06
CA ILE A 95 2.25 2.96 -1.40
C ILE A 95 2.75 1.85 -2.33
N LEU A 96 4.03 1.92 -2.69
CA LEU A 96 4.75 0.86 -3.40
C LEU A 96 5.60 0.08 -2.40
N LEU A 97 5.52 -1.24 -2.45
CA LEU A 97 6.29 -2.14 -1.62
C LEU A 97 7.06 -3.16 -2.46
N ASP A 98 8.27 -3.53 -2.02
CA ASP A 98 8.92 -4.77 -2.44
C ASP A 98 8.51 -5.93 -1.52
N THR A 99 9.38 -6.93 -1.35
CA THR A 99 9.16 -8.09 -0.48
C THR A 99 9.26 -7.80 1.01
N GLU A 100 9.85 -6.67 1.42
CA GLU A 100 10.18 -6.41 2.82
C GLU A 100 9.79 -5.01 3.32
N LYS A 101 9.72 -4.01 2.44
CA LYS A 101 9.62 -2.61 2.84
C LYS A 101 8.80 -1.75 1.87
N VAL A 102 8.43 -0.58 2.37
CA VAL A 102 7.89 0.51 1.56
C VAL A 102 9.04 1.18 0.81
N LEU A 103 8.86 1.37 -0.49
CA LEU A 103 9.81 2.02 -1.39
C LEU A 103 9.37 3.42 -1.82
N LEU A 104 8.06 3.62 -1.96
CA LEU A 104 7.45 4.90 -2.29
C LEU A 104 6.15 5.04 -1.49
N GLN A 105 5.95 6.23 -0.93
CA GLN A 105 4.68 6.66 -0.35
C GLN A 105 4.43 8.10 -0.81
N THR A 106 3.35 8.33 -1.55
CA THR A 106 3.09 9.62 -2.20
C THR A 106 1.59 9.85 -2.39
N GLY A 107 1.16 11.13 -2.37
CA GLY A 107 -0.18 11.54 -2.78
C GLY A 107 -0.34 11.75 -4.29
N ASN A 108 0.77 11.77 -5.04
CA ASN A 108 0.80 11.95 -6.48
C ASN A 108 1.14 10.65 -7.20
N LEU A 109 0.19 10.09 -7.95
CA LEU A 109 0.38 8.81 -8.63
C LEU A 109 1.52 8.87 -9.67
N GLU A 110 1.72 10.02 -10.32
CA GLU A 110 2.77 10.21 -11.33
C GLU A 110 4.20 10.09 -10.77
N ASP A 111 4.40 10.23 -9.45
CA ASP A 111 5.72 10.03 -8.84
C ASP A 111 6.23 8.58 -9.02
N LEU A 112 5.34 7.64 -9.39
CA LEU A 112 5.76 6.30 -9.78
C LEU A 112 6.66 6.33 -11.03
N TYR A 113 6.45 7.28 -11.95
CA TYR A 113 7.32 7.49 -13.10
C TYR A 113 8.72 7.94 -12.70
N ASP A 114 8.82 8.80 -11.69
CA ASP A 114 10.10 9.28 -11.18
C ASP A 114 10.81 8.19 -10.38
N PHE A 115 10.05 7.39 -9.63
CA PHE A 115 10.60 6.22 -8.93
C PHE A 115 11.29 5.27 -9.90
N VAL A 116 10.64 4.89 -11.00
CA VAL A 116 11.23 3.95 -11.96
C VAL A 116 12.43 4.52 -12.72
N ASP A 117 12.45 5.83 -13.01
CA ASP A 117 13.59 6.50 -13.66
C ASP A 117 14.85 6.52 -12.77
N ASN A 118 14.66 6.54 -11.45
CA ASN A 118 15.74 6.54 -10.48
C ASN A 118 16.14 5.13 -10.03
N ALA A 119 15.20 4.18 -10.02
CA ALA A 119 15.48 2.78 -9.71
C ALA A 119 16.23 2.04 -10.83
N ALA A 120 16.13 2.51 -12.07
CA ALA A 120 16.80 1.93 -13.23
C ALA A 120 18.27 2.38 -13.43
N LYS A 121 18.85 3.13 -12.48
CA LYS A 121 20.24 3.60 -12.49
C LYS A 121 21.08 2.87 -11.43
#